data_AF-A0A532EQ75-F1
#
_entry.id   AF-A0A532EQ75-F1
#
_cell.length_a   1.000
_cell.length_b   1.000
_cell.length_c   1.000
_cell.angle_alpha   90.00
_cell.angle_beta   90.00
_cell.angle_gamma   90.00
#
_symmetry.space_group_name_H-M   'P 1'
#
loop_
_entity.id
_entity.type
_entity.pdbx_description
1 polymer ?
#
loop_
_entity_poly.entity_id
_entity_poly.type
_entity_poly.pdbx_seq_one_letter_code
_entity_poly.pdbx_strand_id
1 'polypeptide(L)'
;MSTIAPDEIIELISSVRAHHPGVELHLCDADAKSLRRRLLEGDLEAAIYALPSNVPDEEVHSLPLFRWLFTWLIVSPTSAACG
;
A
#
# COMPACT_ATOMS: atom_id res chain seq x y z
N MET A 1 8.54 3.12 -5.86
CA MET A 1 8.67 3.86 -4.59
C MET A 1 7.59 3.33 -3.66
N SER A 2 7.98 2.58 -2.62
CA SER A 2 7.03 2.11 -1.61
C SER A 2 6.68 3.29 -0.70
N THR A 3 5.40 3.67 -0.65
CA THR A 3 4.87 4.81 0.12
C THR A 3 4.03 4.32 1.31
N ILE A 4 4.31 3.12 1.80
CA ILE A 4 3.68 2.59 3.02
C ILE A 4 4.70 2.76 4.14
N ALA A 5 4.26 3.35 5.26
CA ALA A 5 5.05 3.71 6.42
C ALA A 5 6.09 2.61 6.75
N PRO A 6 7.39 2.84 6.47
CA PRO A 6 8.39 1.77 6.51
C PRO A 6 8.58 1.20 7.92
N ASP A 7 8.41 2.04 8.94
CA ASP A 7 8.52 1.64 10.35
C ASP A 7 7.41 0.64 10.74
N GLU A 8 6.17 0.88 10.31
CA GLU A 8 5.02 0.00 10.56
C GLU A 8 5.21 -1.39 9.91
N ILE A 9 5.80 -1.42 8.71
CA ILE A 9 6.12 -2.68 8.03
C ILE A 9 7.19 -3.46 8.80
N ILE A 10 8.23 -2.78 9.31
CA ILE A 10 9.27 -3.42 10.12
C ILE A 10 8.68 -3.99 11.42
N GLU A 11 7.79 -3.25 12.07
CA GLU A 11 7.10 -3.70 13.28
C GLU A 11 6.20 -4.91 13.01
N LEU A 12 5.43 -4.88 11.92
CA LEU A 12 4.60 -6.02 11.49
C LEU A 12 5.44 -7.28 11.29
N ILE A 13 6.53 -7.19 10.51
CA ILE A 13 7.42 -8.33 10.24
C ILE A 13 8.01 -8.86 11.55
N SER A 14 8.47 -7.97 12.41
CA SER A 14 9.09 -8.34 13.70
C SER A 14 8.08 -9.03 14.62
N SER A 15 6.85 -8.52 14.68
CA SER A 15 5.76 -9.08 15.48
C SER A 15 5.34 -10.46 14.97
N VAL A 16 5.20 -10.65 13.65
CA VAL A 16 4.86 -11.96 13.06
C VAL A 16 5.92 -13.00 13.43
N ARG A 17 7.20 -12.66 13.29
CA ARG A 17 8.30 -13.58 13.62
C ARG A 17 8.37 -13.92 15.11
N ALA A 18 8.06 -12.96 15.98
CA ALA A 18 8.07 -13.16 17.43
C ALA A 18 6.93 -14.09 17.90
N HIS A 19 5.73 -13.95 17.33
CA HIS A 19 4.55 -14.71 17.73
C HIS A 19 4.39 -16.04 16.95
N HIS A 20 4.99 -16.15 15.76
CA HIS A 20 4.84 -17.30 14.86
C HIS A 20 6.19 -17.76 14.29
N PRO A 21 7.08 -18.36 15.11
CA PRO A 21 8.44 -18.73 14.69
C PRO A 21 8.50 -19.84 13.63
N GLY A 22 7.40 -20.57 13.40
CA GLY A 22 7.29 -21.59 12.35
C GLY A 22 6.74 -21.08 11.02
N VAL A 23 6.43 -19.78 10.91
CA VAL A 23 5.92 -19.17 9.68
C VAL A 23 7.06 -18.51 8.92
N GLU A 24 7.21 -18.89 7.65
CA GLU A 24 8.10 -18.21 6.71
C GLU A 24 7.36 -17.06 6.04
N LEU A 25 7.99 -15.88 5.99
CA LEU A 25 7.41 -14.68 5.39
C LEU A 25 8.17 -14.33 4.11
N HIS A 26 7.49 -14.39 2.97
CA HIS A 26 8.00 -13.93 1.69
C HIS A 26 7.45 -12.55 1.37
N LEU A 27 8.34 -11.57 1.22
CA LEU A 27 7.99 -10.20 0.89
C LEU A 27 8.29 -9.93 -0.58
N CYS A 28 7.35 -9.28 -1.28
CA CYS A 28 7.55 -8.78 -2.62
C CYS A 28 6.79 -7.45 -2.81
N ASP A 29 7.28 -6.60 -3.70
CA ASP A 29 6.63 -5.37 -4.08
C ASP A 29 6.20 -5.39 -5.54
N ALA A 30 5.07 -4.73 -5.83
CA ALA A 30 4.57 -4.45 -7.17
C ALA A 30 3.58 -3.28 -7.08
N ASP A 31 3.07 -2.81 -8.22
CA ASP A 31 1.96 -1.85 -8.22
C ASP A 31 0.66 -2.49 -7.70
N ALA A 32 -0.26 -1.66 -7.21
CA ALA A 32 -1.50 -2.11 -6.58
C ALA A 32 -2.35 -3.05 -7.47
N LYS A 33 -2.38 -2.83 -8.80
CA LYS A 33 -3.15 -3.66 -9.71
C LYS A 33 -2.51 -5.03 -9.87
N SER A 34 -1.19 -5.08 -9.97
CA SER A 34 -0.43 -6.34 -10.03
C SER A 34 -0.56 -7.15 -8.74
N LEU A 35 -0.50 -6.51 -7.58
CA LEU A 35 -0.72 -7.17 -6.28
C LEU A 35 -2.13 -7.74 -6.18
N ARG A 36 -3.16 -6.97 -6.53
CA ARG A 36 -4.55 -7.43 -6.56
C ARG A 36 -4.72 -8.65 -7.48
N ARG A 37 -4.17 -8.59 -8.69
CA ARG A 37 -4.25 -9.70 -9.64
C ARG A 37 -3.66 -10.98 -9.05
N ARG A 38 -2.47 -10.89 -8.44
CA ARG A 38 -1.80 -12.03 -7.81
C ARG A 38 -2.58 -12.59 -6.60
N LEU A 39 -3.27 -11.73 -5.83
CA LEU A 39 -4.20 -12.20 -4.79
C LEU A 39 -5.34 -13.04 -5.38
N LEU A 40 -5.97 -12.56 -6.45
CA LEU A 40 -7.08 -13.25 -7.11
C LEU A 40 -6.63 -14.56 -7.79
N GLU A 41 -5.41 -14.59 -8.32
CA GLU A 41 -4.81 -15.78 -8.91
C GLU A 41 -4.34 -16.80 -7.86
N GLY A 42 -4.26 -16.41 -6.58
CA GLY A 42 -3.78 -17.26 -5.48
C GLY A 42 -2.26 -17.30 -5.34
N ASP A 43 -1.54 -16.43 -6.07
CA ASP A 43 -0.08 -16.26 -5.99
C ASP A 43 0.38 -15.48 -4.75
N LEU A 44 -0.57 -14.85 -4.05
CA LEU A 44 -0.35 -14.13 -2.79
C LEU A 44 -1.48 -14.49 -1.82
N GLU A 45 -1.13 -14.65 -0.55
CA GLU A 45 -2.10 -14.86 0.54
C GLU A 45 -2.61 -13.53 1.10
N ALA A 46 -1.78 -12.48 1.06
CA ALA A 46 -2.12 -11.15 1.53
C ALA A 46 -1.32 -10.07 0.78
N ALA A 47 -1.91 -8.88 0.61
CA ALA A 47 -1.19 -7.72 0.09
C ALA A 47 -1.67 -6.43 0.77
N ILE A 48 -0.75 -5.48 0.93
CA ILE A 48 -1.04 -4.13 1.42
C ILE A 48 -0.90 -3.18 0.24
N TYR A 49 -2.00 -2.58 -0.21
CA TYR A 49 -2.00 -1.63 -1.30
C TYR A 49 -3.15 -0.61 -1.16
N ALA A 50 -3.06 0.47 -1.92
CA ALA A 50 -4.12 1.47 -2.02
C ALA A 50 -4.58 1.58 -3.48
N LEU A 51 -5.90 1.70 -3.69
CA LEU A 51 -6.51 2.02 -4.97
C LEU A 51 -7.13 3.42 -4.91
N PRO A 52 -7.21 4.15 -6.04
CA PRO A 52 -7.79 5.50 -6.08
C PRO A 52 -9.32 5.53 -5.88
N SER A 53 -9.96 4.37 -5.70
CA SER A 53 -11.40 4.24 -5.47
C SER A 53 -11.69 3.99 -3.99
N ASN A 54 -12.73 4.64 -3.46
CA ASN A 54 -13.27 4.35 -2.12
C ASN A 54 -14.28 3.18 -2.11
N VAL A 55 -14.48 2.52 -3.25
CA VAL A 55 -15.37 1.35 -3.33
C VAL A 55 -14.62 0.13 -2.81
N PRO A 56 -15.14 -0.57 -1.77
CA PRO A 56 -14.60 -1.84 -1.33
C PRO A 56 -14.56 -2.82 -2.49
N ASP A 57 -13.47 -3.57 -2.58
CA ASP A 57 -13.31 -4.58 -3.60
C ASP A 57 -14.16 -5.81 -3.23
N GLU A 58 -15.19 -6.13 -4.02
CA GLU A 58 -16.12 -7.22 -3.71
C GLU A 58 -15.48 -8.61 -3.88
N GLU A 59 -14.37 -8.71 -4.62
CA GLU A 59 -13.70 -9.97 -4.90
C GLU A 59 -12.66 -10.35 -3.83
N VAL A 60 -12.27 -9.42 -2.96
CA VAL A 60 -11.29 -9.67 -1.90
C VAL A 60 -11.78 -9.14 -0.55
N HIS A 61 -11.45 -9.86 0.52
CA HIS A 61 -11.68 -9.33 1.86
C HIS A 61 -10.68 -8.22 2.17
N SER A 62 -11.16 -7.00 2.39
CA SER A 62 -10.31 -5.83 2.67
C SER A 62 -10.48 -5.33 4.11
N LEU A 63 -9.36 -5.00 4.76
CA LEU A 63 -9.33 -4.29 6.04
C LEU A 63 -8.67 -2.91 5.85
N PRO A 64 -9.35 -1.80 6.17
CA PRO A 64 -8.71 -0.48 6.13
C PRO A 64 -7.66 -0.37 7.23
N LEU A 65 -6.39 -0.19 6.86
CA LEU A 65 -5.28 -0.08 7.81
C LEU A 65 -5.13 1.36 8.34
N PHE A 66 -5.05 2.33 7.44
CA PHE A 66 -4.94 3.75 7.77
C PHE A 66 -5.31 4.60 6.55
N ARG A 67 -5.49 5.91 6.75
CA ARG A 67 -5.80 6.87 5.68
C ARG A 67 -4.65 7.85 5.50
N TRP A 68 -3.98 7.80 4.34
CA TRP A 68 -2.95 8.77 4.01
C TRP A 68 -3.59 10.08 3.53
N LEU A 69 -3.23 11.21 4.17
CA LEU A 69 -3.60 12.53 3.69
C LEU A 69 -2.56 12.99 2.66
N PHE A 70 -2.86 12.81 1.36
CA PHE A 70 -2.06 13.43 0.31
C PHE A 70 -2.48 14.88 0.14
N THR A 71 -1.62 15.81 0.56
CA THR A 71 -1.77 17.24 0.23
C THR A 71 -1.29 17.46 -1.20
N TRP A 72 -2.22 17.73 -2.11
CA TRP A 72 -1.88 18.16 -3.46
C TRP A 72 -1.33 19.59 -3.43
N LEU A 73 -0.02 19.75 -3.58
CA LEU A 73 0.58 21.06 -3.82
C LEU A 73 0.50 21.39 -5.31
N ILE A 74 -0.51 22.17 -5.70
CA ILE A 74 -0.61 22.74 -7.04
C ILE A 74 0.17 24.06 -7.05
N VAL A 75 1.39 24.04 -7.58
CA VAL A 75 2.15 25.27 -7.83
C VAL A 75 1.72 25.80 -9.21
N SER A 76 0.97 26.90 -9.23
CA SER A 76 0.76 27.64 -10.48
C SER A 76 2.04 28.41 -10.80
N PRO A 77 2.57 28.34 -12.03
CA PRO A 77 3.66 29.23 -12.42
C PRO A 77 3.14 30.66 -12.39
N THR A 78 3.64 31.47 -11.47
CA THR A 78 3.39 32.92 -11.51
C THR A 78 3.98 33.43 -12.81
N SER A 79 3.12 33.86 -13.74
CA SER A 79 3.55 34.66 -14.87
C SER A 79 4.19 35.93 -14.32
N ALA A 80 5.52 36.03 -14.41
CA ALA A 80 6.22 37.30 -14.35
C ALA A 80 5.77 38.10 -15.59
N ALA A 81 4.62 38.76 -15.48
CA ALA A 81 4.15 39.71 -16.46
C ALA A 81 5.02 40.96 -16.35
N CYS A 82 5.68 41.27 -17.47
CA CYS A 82 6.37 42.52 -17.75
C CYS A 82 5.54 43.74 -17.34
N GLY A 83 6.23 44.78 -16.82
CA GLY A 83 5.69 46.10 -16.52
C GLY A 83 6.73 46.94 -15.81
#